data_AF-R7SUS9-F1
#
_entry.id   AF-R7SUS9-F1
#
_cell.length_a   1.000
_cell.length_b   1.000
_cell.length_c   1.000
_cell.angle_alpha   90.00
_cell.angle_beta   90.00
_cell.angle_gamma   90.00
#
_symmetry.space_group_name_H-M   'P 1'
#
loop_
_entity.id
_entity.type
_entity.pdbx_description
1 polymer ?
#
loop_
_entity_poly.entity_id
_entity_poly.type
_entity_poly.pdbx_seq_one_letter_code
_entity_poly.pdbx_strand_id
1 'polypeptide(L)'
;MLSQWFSHSSYLHQCDTLIVDINDLLSPRYTKITTSIPPEMLSRILRSSTWFDYERGNLTEAECYSNLATAYALPESDIAAAVRSSLTLARVVPEAVRILRDIKATTGVRILSMSNFSAPEWNALSTQDDFAKLLGLFDCSFTSAAAGDRKPNLGFYRHVLHSSGIDPQKTVFVDGRLEHVVAGKSFGMKGIVFTNSEELSRALRPLLRDTIADAERWLHRHPKQLWSVTDTGVIIEENFSQLLLLEITQDEDLADIVRLPRLTNFFRGHGVLTTAAFPHDLDTTSIACTVLDHFGPQVKDDIMNEILSLRNEDGLVQTYFDKTRPRVDPVVCVNVLTFFYANGRGSELTETLDWVYDVLANRAYEGGTLYYHSGDAFLYFLSRLLHASPSLTNRFSALYAQRIVERYGASGDPLALAMRILAAACMGMRDLQDYERLLMLQQEDGSWPLGWFYRNGSTGILTGNQGVTTAMAVAAVCRYRGL
;
A
#
# COMPACT_ATOMS: atom_id res chain seq x y z
N MET A 1 3.30 -22.78 9.25
CA MET A 1 4.43 -22.69 8.29
C MET A 1 4.90 -21.25 8.00
N LEU A 2 4.07 -20.21 8.18
CA LEU A 2 4.51 -18.80 8.11
C LEU A 2 5.06 -18.23 9.45
N SER A 3 5.21 -19.08 10.47
CA SER A 3 5.40 -18.71 11.89
C SER A 3 6.73 -18.06 12.24
N GLN A 4 7.80 -18.25 11.46
CA GLN A 4 9.12 -17.68 11.76
C GLN A 4 9.30 -16.21 11.37
N TRP A 5 8.24 -15.52 10.94
CA TRP A 5 8.44 -14.29 10.20
C TRP A 5 7.51 -13.11 10.54
N PHE A 6 6.77 -13.21 11.64
CA PHE A 6 6.00 -12.12 12.24
C PHE A 6 6.71 -11.61 13.50
N SER A 7 8.05 -11.45 13.45
CA SER A 7 8.70 -10.63 14.47
C SER A 7 8.21 -9.20 14.25
N HIS A 8 7.44 -8.68 15.19
CA HIS A 8 7.02 -7.29 15.27
C HIS A 8 8.27 -6.41 15.50
N SER A 9 9.11 -6.27 14.47
CA SER A 9 9.93 -5.08 14.36
C SER A 9 8.94 -3.96 14.14
N SER A 10 8.94 -2.92 14.98
CA SER A 10 8.06 -1.77 14.86
C SER A 10 8.29 -1.11 13.49
N TYR A 11 7.55 -1.53 12.46
CA TYR A 11 7.61 -0.98 11.12
C TYR A 11 6.86 0.34 11.10
N LEU A 12 7.42 1.32 11.82
CA LEU A 12 7.01 2.71 11.86
C LEU A 12 6.83 3.26 10.44
N HIS A 13 6.05 4.34 10.33
CA HIS A 13 5.84 5.15 9.13
C HIS A 13 7.06 5.18 8.20
N GLN A 14 6.87 5.11 6.87
CA GLN A 14 8.01 5.24 5.94
C GLN A 14 8.76 6.55 6.13
N CYS A 15 8.02 7.60 6.50
CA CYS A 15 8.55 8.91 6.82
C CYS A 15 8.00 9.37 8.17
N ASP A 16 8.88 9.88 9.02
CA ASP A 16 8.54 10.46 10.33
C ASP A 16 8.44 11.99 10.29
N THR A 17 8.77 12.58 9.13
CA THR A 17 8.87 14.01 8.93
C THR A 17 8.21 14.45 7.62
N LEU A 18 7.43 15.53 7.68
CA LEU A 18 6.82 16.23 6.55
C LEU A 18 7.33 17.67 6.49
N ILE A 19 7.88 18.09 5.35
CA ILE A 19 8.23 19.47 5.05
C ILE A 19 7.25 20.00 4.00
N VAL A 20 6.66 21.17 4.25
CA VAL A 20 5.69 21.81 3.34
C VAL A 20 6.07 23.26 3.06
N ASP A 21 5.87 23.73 1.83
CA ASP A 21 5.88 25.16 1.55
C ASP A 21 4.56 25.82 2.00
N ILE A 22 4.65 26.76 2.96
CA ILE A 22 3.52 27.59 3.39
C ILE A 22 2.90 28.37 2.22
N ASN A 23 3.68 28.76 1.20
CA ASN A 23 3.15 29.51 0.06
C ASN A 23 2.01 28.75 -0.65
N ASP A 24 2.08 27.42 -0.69
CA ASP A 24 1.07 26.56 -1.32
C ASP A 24 -0.17 26.32 -0.44
N LEU A 25 -0.08 26.67 0.85
CA LEU A 25 -1.19 26.63 1.80
C LEU A 25 -1.99 27.94 1.83
N LEU A 26 -1.60 28.91 1.00
CA LEU A 26 -2.23 30.20 0.89
C LEU A 26 -2.97 30.31 -0.45
N SER A 27 -4.10 31.02 -0.45
CA SER A 27 -4.83 31.33 -1.67
C SER A 27 -3.93 32.05 -2.68
N PRO A 28 -4.07 31.81 -3.99
CA PRO A 28 -3.29 32.50 -5.01
C PRO A 28 -3.32 34.01 -4.81
N ARG A 29 -2.17 34.60 -4.50
CA ARG A 29 -2.07 35.99 -4.00
C ARG A 29 -2.39 37.04 -5.06
N TYR A 30 -2.43 36.66 -6.34
CA TYR A 30 -2.33 37.60 -7.46
C TYR A 30 -3.61 37.72 -8.31
N THR A 31 -4.56 36.79 -8.22
CA THR A 31 -5.72 36.74 -9.14
C THR A 31 -6.80 37.78 -8.85
N LYS A 32 -6.74 38.44 -7.69
CA LYS A 32 -7.76 39.41 -7.22
C LYS A 32 -7.19 40.80 -6.93
N ILE A 33 -5.93 41.06 -7.29
CA ILE A 33 -5.30 42.34 -7.00
C ILE A 33 -5.87 43.40 -7.97
N THR A 34 -6.51 44.43 -7.41
CA THR A 34 -6.97 45.62 -8.14
C THR A 34 -5.95 46.75 -7.99
N THR A 35 -4.73 46.57 -8.49
CA THR A 35 -3.67 47.60 -8.50
C THR A 35 -3.29 47.99 -9.92
N SER A 36 -2.54 49.07 -10.08
CA SER A 36 -1.99 49.50 -11.36
C SER A 36 -1.03 48.47 -11.98
N ILE A 37 -0.39 47.61 -11.17
CA ILE A 37 0.41 46.48 -11.64
C ILE A 37 -0.49 45.28 -11.93
N PRO A 38 -0.53 44.77 -13.18
CA PRO A 38 -1.28 43.56 -13.52
C PRO A 38 -0.70 42.31 -12.84
N PRO A 39 -1.53 41.28 -12.57
CA PRO A 39 -1.09 40.03 -11.93
C PRO A 39 0.11 39.35 -12.60
N GLU A 40 0.17 39.35 -13.94
CA GLU A 40 1.30 38.77 -14.67
C GLU A 40 2.60 39.55 -14.49
N MET A 41 2.53 40.87 -14.36
CA MET A 41 3.70 41.69 -14.10
C MET A 41 4.23 41.46 -12.68
N LEU A 42 3.34 41.42 -11.68
CA LEU A 42 3.74 41.07 -10.32
C LEU A 42 4.35 39.67 -10.26
N SER A 43 3.75 38.70 -10.94
CA SER A 43 4.25 37.33 -11.10
C SER A 43 5.67 37.27 -11.71
N ARG A 44 6.02 38.19 -12.62
CA ARG A 44 7.37 38.35 -13.17
C ARG A 44 8.33 39.01 -12.17
N ILE A 45 7.89 40.05 -11.47
CA ILE A 45 8.67 40.75 -10.43
C ILE A 45 9.13 39.75 -9.36
N LEU A 46 8.21 38.93 -8.84
CA LEU A 46 8.49 37.95 -7.78
C LEU A 46 9.38 36.78 -8.23
N ARG A 47 9.64 36.64 -9.54
CA ARG A 47 10.56 35.66 -10.12
C ARG A 47 11.89 36.27 -10.57
N SER A 48 12.12 37.55 -10.29
CA SER A 48 13.35 38.25 -10.66
C SER A 48 14.51 37.95 -9.69
N SER A 49 15.74 38.14 -10.16
CA SER A 49 16.93 38.05 -9.31
C SER A 49 16.89 39.06 -8.15
N THR A 50 16.43 40.28 -8.42
CA THR A 50 16.27 41.33 -7.40
C THR A 50 15.33 40.89 -6.28
N TRP A 51 14.21 40.25 -6.63
CA TRP A 51 13.30 39.70 -5.63
C TRP A 51 13.92 38.53 -4.87
N PHE A 52 14.66 37.65 -5.56
CA PHE A 52 15.35 36.53 -4.91
C PHE A 52 16.43 37.01 -3.92
N ASP A 53 17.12 38.12 -4.20
CA ASP A 53 18.04 38.74 -3.24
C ASP A 53 17.32 39.34 -2.04
N TYR A 54 16.16 39.96 -2.25
CA TYR A 54 15.31 40.44 -1.17
C TYR A 54 14.78 39.30 -0.28
N GLU A 55 14.32 38.19 -0.88
CA GLU A 55 13.91 36.98 -0.15
C GLU A 55 15.04 36.38 0.70
N ARG A 56 16.31 36.55 0.30
CA ARG A 56 17.48 36.10 1.06
C ARG A 56 17.92 37.07 2.15
N GLY A 57 17.34 38.27 2.21
CA GLY A 57 17.79 39.32 3.11
C GLY A 57 19.06 40.06 2.65
N ASN A 58 19.47 39.90 1.38
CA ASN A 58 20.63 40.61 0.81
C ASN A 58 20.29 42.06 0.43
N LEU A 59 19.01 42.39 0.30
CA LEU A 59 18.51 43.73 0.00
C LEU A 59 17.50 44.15 1.07
N THR A 60 17.48 45.45 1.38
CA THR A 60 16.37 46.06 2.09
C THR A 60 15.14 46.19 1.19
N GLU A 61 13.95 46.41 1.77
CA GLU A 61 12.71 46.62 1.01
C GLU A 61 12.83 47.83 0.07
N ALA A 62 13.42 48.94 0.54
CA ALA A 62 13.62 50.14 -0.24
C ALA A 62 14.56 49.90 -1.44
N GLU A 63 15.69 49.23 -1.23
CA GLU A 63 16.62 48.88 -2.32
C GLU A 63 15.97 47.93 -3.32
N CYS A 64 15.23 46.93 -2.85
CA CYS A 64 14.50 46.00 -3.72
C CYS A 64 13.52 46.76 -4.62
N TYR A 65 12.68 47.62 -4.03
CA TYR A 65 11.64 48.32 -4.77
C TYR A 65 12.22 49.34 -5.76
N SER A 66 13.27 50.07 -5.38
CA SER A 66 14.01 50.98 -6.28
C SER A 66 14.63 50.23 -7.47
N ASN A 67 15.27 49.09 -7.21
CA ASN A 67 15.88 48.27 -8.25
C ASN A 67 14.82 47.69 -9.21
N LEU A 68 13.68 47.25 -8.67
CA LEU A 68 12.55 46.76 -9.46
C LEU A 68 11.87 47.86 -10.27
N ALA A 69 11.66 49.04 -9.68
CA ALA A 69 11.09 50.20 -10.35
C ALA A 69 11.91 50.58 -11.58
N THR A 70 13.23 50.61 -11.42
CA THR A 70 14.18 50.86 -12.52
C THR A 70 14.13 49.74 -13.57
N ALA A 71 14.20 48.47 -13.15
CA ALA A 71 14.27 47.34 -14.06
C ALA A 71 13.00 47.12 -14.90
N TYR A 72 11.83 47.43 -14.33
CA TYR A 72 10.53 47.23 -14.97
C TYR A 72 9.89 48.53 -15.48
N ALA A 73 10.54 49.69 -15.29
CA ALA A 73 10.01 51.01 -15.61
C ALA A 73 8.63 51.26 -14.97
N LEU A 74 8.50 50.93 -13.68
CA LEU A 74 7.28 51.07 -12.88
C LEU A 74 7.51 52.02 -11.71
N PRO A 75 6.49 52.78 -11.25
CA PRO A 75 6.62 53.53 -10.01
C PRO A 75 6.85 52.63 -8.80
N GLU A 76 7.78 53.00 -7.90
CA GLU A 76 8.01 52.26 -6.64
C GLU A 76 6.73 52.13 -5.79
N SER A 77 5.92 53.20 -5.76
CA SER A 77 4.63 53.22 -5.07
C SER A 77 3.69 52.12 -5.53
N ASP A 78 3.71 51.83 -6.82
CA ASP A 78 2.83 50.86 -7.45
C ASP A 78 3.28 49.44 -7.12
N ILE A 79 4.59 49.20 -7.08
CA ILE A 79 5.20 47.94 -6.64
C ILE A 79 4.86 47.68 -5.16
N ALA A 80 5.08 48.67 -4.30
CA ALA A 80 4.77 48.58 -2.88
C ALA A 80 3.27 48.32 -2.64
N ALA A 81 2.39 49.00 -3.39
CA ALA A 81 0.96 48.80 -3.30
C ALA A 81 0.54 47.39 -3.76
N ALA A 82 1.13 46.88 -4.85
CA ALA A 82 0.86 45.55 -5.38
C ALA A 82 1.31 44.45 -4.40
N VAL A 83 2.52 44.54 -3.85
CA VAL A 83 3.03 43.58 -2.84
C VAL A 83 2.15 43.61 -1.59
N ARG A 84 1.86 44.79 -1.04
CA ARG A 84 1.01 44.93 0.16
C ARG A 84 -0.40 44.39 -0.04
N SER A 85 -0.99 44.67 -1.20
CA SER A 85 -2.31 44.14 -1.57
C SER A 85 -2.28 42.62 -1.65
N SER A 86 -1.22 42.04 -2.23
CA SER A 86 -1.05 40.59 -2.31
C SER A 86 -0.98 39.91 -0.93
N LEU A 87 -0.30 40.53 0.05
CA LEU A 87 -0.22 40.03 1.42
C LEU A 87 -1.55 40.18 2.18
N THR A 88 -2.27 41.28 1.93
CA THR A 88 -3.56 41.55 2.56
C THR A 88 -4.66 40.63 2.03
N LEU A 89 -4.54 40.17 0.79
CA LEU A 89 -5.49 39.24 0.14
C LEU A 89 -5.14 37.76 0.38
N ALA A 90 -3.93 37.45 0.84
CA ALA A 90 -3.55 36.09 1.18
C ALA A 90 -4.49 35.54 2.26
N ARG A 91 -5.11 34.40 1.99
CA ARG A 91 -5.94 33.66 2.94
C ARG A 91 -5.40 32.25 3.07
N VAL A 92 -5.42 31.73 4.28
CA VAL A 92 -5.09 30.33 4.52
C VAL A 92 -6.17 29.44 3.87
N VAL A 93 -5.75 28.42 3.13
CA VAL A 93 -6.65 27.45 2.50
C VAL A 93 -7.16 26.48 3.57
N PRO A 94 -8.46 26.51 3.95
CA PRO A 94 -8.96 25.75 5.10
C PRO A 94 -8.78 24.24 4.96
N GLU A 95 -8.87 23.73 3.73
CA GLU A 95 -8.71 22.31 3.44
C GLU A 95 -7.28 21.82 3.71
N ALA A 96 -6.27 22.60 3.34
CA ALA A 96 -4.88 22.25 3.56
C ALA A 96 -4.53 22.25 5.06
N VAL A 97 -5.10 23.19 5.83
CA VAL A 97 -5.02 23.20 7.31
C VAL A 97 -5.65 21.96 7.91
N ARG A 98 -6.83 21.55 7.41
CA ARG A 98 -7.50 20.33 7.87
C ARG A 98 -6.60 19.12 7.66
N ILE A 99 -6.02 18.96 6.47
CA ILE A 99 -5.10 17.85 6.17
C ILE A 99 -3.92 17.82 7.14
N LEU A 100 -3.27 18.96 7.39
CA LEU A 100 -2.13 19.01 8.32
C LEU A 100 -2.54 18.69 9.76
N ARG A 101 -3.71 19.13 10.22
CA ARG A 101 -4.25 18.78 11.54
C ARG A 101 -4.54 17.28 11.65
N ASP A 102 -5.15 16.70 10.62
CA ASP A 102 -5.49 15.28 10.60
C ASP A 102 -4.22 14.43 10.61
N ILE A 103 -3.20 14.81 9.82
CA ILE A 103 -1.89 14.16 9.85
C ILE A 103 -1.29 14.23 11.25
N LYS A 104 -1.24 15.42 11.87
CA LYS A 104 -0.66 15.61 13.21
C LYS A 104 -1.40 14.78 14.27
N ALA A 105 -2.73 14.71 14.17
CA ALA A 105 -3.58 13.96 15.11
C ALA A 105 -3.49 12.44 14.95
N THR A 106 -3.25 11.94 13.73
CA THR A 106 -3.31 10.49 13.43
C THR A 106 -1.97 9.80 13.33
N THR A 107 -0.88 10.53 13.07
CA THR A 107 0.44 9.95 12.79
C THR A 107 1.53 10.37 13.77
N GLY A 108 1.40 11.53 14.43
CA GLY A 108 2.45 12.06 15.30
C GLY A 108 3.76 12.45 14.59
N VAL A 109 3.77 12.53 13.25
CA VAL A 109 4.94 12.95 12.47
C VAL A 109 5.30 14.41 12.74
N ARG A 110 6.59 14.74 12.60
CA ARG A 110 7.04 16.13 12.66
C ARG A 110 6.62 16.87 11.40
N ILE A 111 6.06 18.06 11.52
CA ILE A 111 5.65 18.91 10.40
C ILE A 111 6.48 20.19 10.43
N LEU A 112 7.27 20.43 9.39
CA LEU A 112 8.15 21.59 9.25
C LEU A 112 7.67 22.43 8.06
N SER A 113 7.89 23.74 8.13
CA SER A 113 7.71 24.59 6.96
C SER A 113 9.04 25.04 6.38
N MET A 114 9.15 25.07 5.06
CA MET A 114 10.30 25.61 4.34
C MET A 114 9.80 26.52 3.23
N SER A 115 9.94 27.84 3.39
CA SER A 115 9.29 28.82 2.51
C SER A 115 10.20 29.97 2.13
N ASN A 116 10.08 30.43 0.88
CA ASN A 116 10.73 31.65 0.45
C ASN A 116 9.86 32.84 0.89
N PHE A 117 10.37 33.64 1.81
CA PHE A 117 9.77 34.86 2.34
C PHE A 117 10.87 35.82 2.74
N SER A 118 10.70 37.09 2.37
CA SER A 118 11.48 38.18 2.98
C SER A 118 11.07 38.37 4.45
N ALA A 119 11.96 38.95 5.26
CA ALA A 119 11.66 39.22 6.67
C ALA A 119 10.46 40.17 6.87
N PRO A 120 10.29 41.27 6.09
CA PRO A 120 9.13 42.14 6.24
C PRO A 120 7.80 41.44 5.92
N GLU A 121 7.76 40.63 4.86
CA GLU A 121 6.55 39.90 4.48
C GLU A 121 6.17 38.84 5.50
N TRP A 122 7.15 38.08 5.99
CA TRP A 122 6.93 37.09 7.04
C TRP A 122 6.36 37.73 8.31
N ASN A 123 6.93 38.85 8.73
CA ASN A 123 6.45 39.60 9.89
C ASN A 123 5.02 40.12 9.68
N ALA A 124 4.72 40.68 8.50
CA ALA A 124 3.38 41.18 8.18
C ALA A 124 2.33 40.06 8.23
N LEU A 125 2.60 38.90 7.61
CA LEU A 125 1.68 37.76 7.63
C LEU A 125 1.54 37.16 9.03
N SER A 126 2.62 37.08 9.81
CA SER A 126 2.62 36.52 11.17
C SER A 126 1.74 37.29 12.15
N THR A 127 1.40 38.54 11.87
CA THR A 127 0.44 39.32 12.68
C THR A 127 -1.03 39.02 12.37
N GLN A 128 -1.33 38.30 11.28
CA GLN A 128 -2.69 37.90 10.93
C GLN A 128 -3.09 36.64 11.70
N ASP A 129 -4.23 36.67 12.39
CA ASP A 129 -4.70 35.57 13.26
C ASP A 129 -4.72 34.20 12.58
N ASP A 130 -5.21 34.13 11.34
CA ASP A 130 -5.32 32.85 10.62
C ASP A 130 -3.96 32.29 10.23
N PHE A 131 -3.00 33.16 9.89
CA PHE A 131 -1.64 32.74 9.59
C PHE A 131 -0.90 32.31 10.85
N ALA A 132 -1.05 33.02 11.96
CA ALA A 132 -0.49 32.63 13.26
C ALA A 132 -1.02 31.24 13.71
N LYS A 133 -2.31 30.97 13.51
CA LYS A 133 -2.90 29.63 13.76
C LYS A 133 -2.32 28.54 12.86
N LEU A 134 -2.04 28.87 11.60
CA LEU A 134 -1.36 27.96 10.66
C LEU A 134 0.07 27.67 11.13
N LEU A 135 0.82 28.69 11.55
CA LEU A 135 2.18 28.51 12.08
C LEU A 135 2.21 27.58 13.28
N GLY A 136 1.19 27.61 14.14
CA GLY A 136 1.07 26.69 15.28
C GLY A 136 0.93 25.20 14.92
N LEU A 137 0.72 24.85 13.65
CA LEU A 137 0.72 23.46 13.19
C LEU A 137 2.13 22.92 12.94
N PHE A 138 3.09 23.80 12.66
CA PHE A 138 4.47 23.43 12.37
C PHE A 138 5.30 23.35 13.65
N ASP A 139 6.12 22.31 13.77
CA ASP A 139 7.07 22.15 14.87
C ASP A 139 8.29 23.06 14.68
N CYS A 140 8.58 23.45 13.43
CA CYS A 140 9.60 24.43 13.10
C CYS A 140 9.31 25.11 11.75
N SER A 141 9.65 26.39 11.63
CA SER A 141 9.48 27.16 10.40
C SER A 141 10.79 27.77 9.92
N PHE A 142 11.16 27.45 8.68
CA PHE A 142 12.34 27.96 8.01
C PHE A 142 11.94 28.93 6.90
N THR A 143 12.46 30.16 6.98
CA THR A 143 12.26 31.20 5.96
C THR A 143 13.57 31.47 5.23
N SER A 144 13.47 31.86 3.96
CA SER A 144 14.66 32.18 3.16
C SER A 144 15.47 33.35 3.75
N ALA A 145 14.80 34.36 4.30
CA ALA A 145 15.47 35.52 4.88
C ALA A 145 16.28 35.16 6.13
N ALA A 146 15.75 34.30 7.00
CA ALA A 146 16.46 33.85 8.19
C ALA A 146 17.63 32.91 7.86
N ALA A 147 17.50 32.12 6.79
CA ALA A 147 18.55 31.21 6.34
C ALA A 147 19.64 31.88 5.50
N GLY A 148 19.41 33.09 4.97
CA GLY A 148 20.30 33.75 4.01
C GLY A 148 20.34 33.06 2.64
N ASP A 149 19.43 32.11 2.38
CA ASP A 149 19.36 31.34 1.14
C ASP A 149 17.91 30.93 0.85
N ARG A 150 17.60 30.49 -0.37
CA ARG A 150 16.22 30.24 -0.81
C ARG A 150 16.08 28.95 -1.60
N LYS A 151 14.87 28.41 -1.72
CA LYS A 151 14.60 27.31 -2.66
C LYS A 151 14.67 27.84 -4.10
N PRO A 152 15.24 27.11 -5.08
CA PRO A 152 15.78 25.74 -5.01
C PRO A 152 17.28 25.64 -4.67
N ASN A 153 17.92 26.68 -4.14
CA ASN A 153 19.35 26.62 -3.84
C ASN A 153 19.64 25.55 -2.78
N LEU A 154 20.64 24.71 -3.05
CA LEU A 154 20.98 23.57 -2.20
C LEU A 154 21.44 23.98 -0.79
N GLY A 155 21.94 25.21 -0.61
CA GLY A 155 22.35 25.72 0.70
C GLY A 155 21.19 25.80 1.69
N PHE A 156 20.00 26.20 1.23
CA PHE A 156 18.82 26.26 2.10
C PHE A 156 18.38 24.86 2.57
N TYR A 157 18.37 23.86 1.69
CA TYR A 157 18.06 22.47 2.07
C TYR A 157 19.07 21.92 3.09
N ARG A 158 20.37 22.18 2.89
CA ARG A 158 21.42 21.78 3.87
C ARG A 158 21.20 22.45 5.22
N HIS A 159 20.87 23.74 5.23
CA HIS A 159 20.57 24.47 6.46
C HIS A 159 19.38 23.84 7.19
N VAL A 160 18.26 23.57 6.49
CA VAL A 160 17.08 22.94 7.09
C VAL A 160 17.41 21.56 7.67
N LEU A 161 18.09 20.71 6.90
CA LEU A 161 18.48 19.36 7.36
C LEU A 161 19.39 19.42 8.59
N HIS A 162 20.41 20.27 8.59
CA HIS A 162 21.34 20.42 9.70
C HIS A 162 20.65 20.98 10.96
N SER A 163 19.86 22.04 10.82
CA SER A 163 19.20 22.71 11.94
C SER A 163 18.08 21.88 12.56
N SER A 164 17.41 21.04 11.77
CA SER A 164 16.27 20.22 12.26
C SER A 164 16.66 18.82 12.74
N GLY A 165 17.84 18.31 12.34
CA GLY A 165 18.35 16.99 12.71
C GLY A 165 17.57 15.82 12.10
N ILE A 166 16.82 16.06 11.02
CA ILE A 166 15.96 15.06 10.38
C ILE A 166 16.75 14.18 9.42
N ASP A 167 16.28 12.94 9.22
CA ASP A 167 16.80 12.04 8.19
C ASP A 167 16.08 12.31 6.87
N PRO A 168 16.79 12.75 5.80
CA PRO A 168 16.15 12.99 4.51
C PRO A 168 15.48 11.74 3.93
N GLN A 169 15.97 10.52 4.20
CA GLN A 169 15.35 9.30 3.68
C GLN A 169 14.00 8.98 4.33
N LYS A 170 13.75 9.54 5.52
CA LYS A 170 12.49 9.47 6.27
C LYS A 170 11.69 10.77 6.21
N THR A 171 11.99 11.63 5.25
CA THR A 171 11.33 12.93 5.08
C THR A 171 10.57 13.01 3.77
N VAL A 172 9.31 13.47 3.84
CA VAL A 172 8.53 13.88 2.68
C VAL A 172 8.65 15.39 2.49
N PHE A 173 8.93 15.84 1.27
CA PHE A 173 8.98 17.25 0.88
C PHE A 173 7.87 17.56 -0.12
N VAL A 174 7.00 18.51 0.24
CA VAL A 174 5.83 18.95 -0.54
C VAL A 174 6.01 20.39 -0.96
N ASP A 175 5.95 20.65 -2.26
CA ASP A 175 6.06 21.99 -2.84
C ASP A 175 5.32 22.04 -4.18
N GLY A 176 4.72 23.19 -4.52
CA GLY A 176 4.01 23.42 -5.78
C GLY A 176 4.94 23.57 -6.98
N ARG A 177 6.25 23.76 -6.78
CA ARG A 177 7.24 23.95 -7.85
C ARG A 177 8.13 22.73 -8.05
N LEU A 178 8.14 22.19 -9.26
CA LEU A 178 8.91 20.99 -9.62
C LEU A 178 10.41 21.16 -9.32
N GLU A 179 10.99 22.32 -9.61
CA GLU A 179 12.40 22.60 -9.35
C GLU A 179 12.76 22.58 -7.86
N HIS A 180 11.82 22.92 -6.98
CA HIS A 180 12.01 22.79 -5.54
C HIS A 180 11.98 21.30 -5.14
N VAL A 181 10.98 20.57 -5.63
CA VAL A 181 10.84 19.13 -5.35
C VAL A 181 12.05 18.33 -5.83
N VAL A 182 12.58 18.64 -7.02
CA VAL A 182 13.79 18.01 -7.56
C VAL A 182 15.00 18.28 -6.67
N ALA A 183 15.18 19.52 -6.19
CA ALA A 183 16.25 19.85 -5.26
C ALA A 183 16.12 19.06 -3.94
N GLY A 184 14.92 18.97 -3.35
CA GLY A 184 14.67 18.15 -2.16
C GLY A 184 14.97 16.66 -2.38
N LYS A 185 14.51 16.09 -3.50
CA LYS A 185 14.79 14.69 -3.89
C LYS A 185 16.29 14.40 -4.02
N SER A 186 17.11 15.38 -4.44
CA SER A 186 18.56 15.21 -4.56
C SER A 186 19.26 14.91 -3.22
N PHE A 187 18.61 15.18 -2.09
CA PHE A 187 19.08 14.82 -0.75
C PHE A 187 18.55 13.47 -0.25
N GLY A 188 17.67 12.78 -1.01
CA GLY A 188 17.06 11.51 -0.62
C GLY A 188 15.62 11.62 -0.09
N MET A 189 15.05 12.83 -0.04
CA MET A 189 13.65 13.04 0.37
C MET A 189 12.65 12.42 -0.60
N LYS A 190 11.50 12.00 -0.07
CA LYS A 190 10.32 11.67 -0.89
C LYS A 190 9.66 12.97 -1.34
N GLY A 191 9.77 13.31 -2.62
CA GLY A 191 9.24 14.58 -3.14
C GLY A 191 7.86 14.45 -3.80
N ILE A 192 6.93 15.31 -3.41
CA ILE A 192 5.57 15.41 -3.98
C ILE A 192 5.35 16.82 -4.53
N VAL A 193 4.91 16.92 -5.79
CA VAL A 193 4.48 18.20 -6.37
C VAL A 193 3.02 18.43 -5.99
N PHE A 194 2.74 19.54 -5.31
CA PHE A 194 1.39 19.87 -4.88
C PHE A 194 0.53 20.38 -6.06
N THR A 195 -0.53 19.65 -6.39
CA THR A 195 -1.47 19.97 -7.48
C THR A 195 -2.87 20.25 -6.93
N ASN A 196 -3.40 19.35 -6.10
CA ASN A 196 -4.66 19.50 -5.39
C ASN A 196 -4.65 18.71 -4.06
N SER A 197 -5.59 19.05 -3.18
CA SER A 197 -5.71 18.48 -1.84
C SER A 197 -5.95 16.97 -1.82
N GLU A 198 -6.73 16.44 -2.77
CA GLU A 198 -7.10 15.02 -2.83
C GLU A 198 -5.90 14.16 -3.23
N GLU A 199 -5.17 14.56 -4.28
CA GLU A 199 -3.93 13.92 -4.71
C GLU A 199 -2.85 13.98 -3.63
N LEU A 200 -2.73 15.12 -2.94
CA LEU A 200 -1.79 15.25 -1.83
C LEU A 200 -2.10 14.26 -0.70
N SER A 201 -3.37 14.22 -0.25
CA SER A 201 -3.79 13.30 0.82
C SER A 201 -3.52 11.84 0.42
N ARG A 202 -3.84 11.47 -0.82
CA ARG A 202 -3.59 10.13 -1.36
C ARG A 202 -2.11 9.77 -1.40
N ALA A 203 -1.25 10.71 -1.80
CA ALA A 203 0.19 10.49 -1.89
C ALA A 203 0.90 10.48 -0.52
N LEU A 204 0.42 11.29 0.44
CA LEU A 204 0.98 11.33 1.79
C LEU A 204 0.60 10.10 2.64
N ARG A 205 -0.58 9.54 2.41
CA ARG A 205 -1.13 8.43 3.19
C ARG A 205 -0.16 7.26 3.38
N PRO A 206 0.39 6.60 2.33
CA PRO A 206 1.29 5.46 2.51
C PRO A 206 2.68 5.83 3.07
N LEU A 207 3.02 7.13 3.08
CA LEU A 207 4.31 7.62 3.57
C LEU A 207 4.26 7.93 5.07
N LEU A 208 3.16 8.54 5.52
CA LEU A 208 3.03 9.09 6.88
C LEU A 208 2.18 8.23 7.81
N ARG A 209 1.36 7.30 7.30
CA ARG A 209 0.55 6.40 8.16
C ARG A 209 1.29 5.13 8.52
N ASP A 210 0.90 4.53 9.63
CA ASP A 210 1.35 3.19 9.98
C ASP A 210 0.41 2.20 9.29
N THR A 211 0.77 1.89 8.04
CA THR A 211 0.02 0.99 7.16
C THR A 211 -0.34 -0.33 7.85
N ILE A 212 0.57 -0.88 8.66
CA ILE A 212 0.34 -2.18 9.32
C ILE A 212 -0.59 -1.99 10.51
N ALA A 213 -0.29 -1.05 11.41
CA ALA A 213 -1.12 -0.83 12.60
C ALA A 213 -2.54 -0.36 12.26
N ASP A 214 -2.71 0.42 11.18
CA ASP A 214 -4.04 0.80 10.67
C ASP A 214 -4.87 -0.41 10.25
N ALA A 215 -4.26 -1.33 9.50
CA ALA A 215 -4.90 -2.54 9.02
C ALA A 215 -5.21 -3.53 10.14
N GLU A 216 -4.28 -3.69 11.09
CA GLU A 216 -4.48 -4.51 12.29
C GLU A 216 -5.63 -3.99 13.13
N ARG A 217 -5.71 -2.66 13.35
CA ARG A 217 -6.86 -2.05 14.03
C ARG A 217 -8.18 -2.31 13.30
N TRP A 218 -8.17 -2.29 11.97
CA TRP A 218 -9.36 -2.59 11.18
C TRP A 218 -9.79 -4.06 11.33
N LEU A 219 -8.84 -5.00 11.24
CA LEU A 219 -9.11 -6.44 11.41
C LEU A 219 -9.73 -6.73 12.78
N HIS A 220 -9.15 -6.18 13.85
CA HIS A 220 -9.63 -6.39 15.23
C HIS A 220 -10.95 -5.68 15.57
N ARG A 221 -11.47 -4.79 14.70
CA ARG A 221 -12.83 -4.22 14.83
C ARG A 221 -13.90 -5.14 14.22
N HIS A 222 -13.50 -6.12 13.41
CA HIS A 222 -14.41 -7.04 12.72
C HIS A 222 -14.13 -8.52 13.08
N PRO A 223 -13.83 -8.87 14.35
CA PRO A 223 -13.44 -10.23 14.70
C PRO A 223 -14.57 -11.21 14.37
N LYS A 224 -14.22 -12.36 13.78
CA LYS A 224 -15.16 -13.46 13.46
C LYS A 224 -16.33 -13.08 12.55
N GLN A 225 -16.22 -11.95 11.84
CA GLN A 225 -17.24 -11.44 10.91
C GLN A 225 -16.66 -11.17 9.51
N LEU A 226 -15.42 -11.61 9.25
CA LEU A 226 -14.69 -11.43 8.00
C LEU A 226 -15.15 -12.45 6.93
N TRP A 227 -16.44 -12.45 6.63
CA TRP A 227 -17.06 -13.38 5.68
C TRP A 227 -16.80 -13.01 4.24
N SER A 228 -16.86 -14.03 3.39
CA SER A 228 -16.76 -13.86 1.95
C SER A 228 -18.08 -13.30 1.39
N VAL A 229 -18.01 -12.53 0.31
CA VAL A 229 -19.19 -11.97 -0.36
C VAL A 229 -19.05 -12.12 -1.87
N THR A 230 -20.16 -12.39 -2.54
CA THR A 230 -20.21 -12.51 -4.00
C THR A 230 -20.30 -11.15 -4.68
N ASP A 231 -19.98 -11.11 -5.98
CA ASP A 231 -20.25 -9.95 -6.85
C ASP A 231 -21.76 -9.62 -7.00
N THR A 232 -22.63 -10.54 -6.56
CA THR A 232 -24.08 -10.34 -6.44
C THR A 232 -24.52 -9.88 -5.04
N GLY A 233 -23.60 -9.68 -4.10
CA GLY A 233 -23.87 -9.20 -2.74
C GLY A 233 -24.35 -10.26 -1.75
N VAL A 234 -24.21 -11.55 -2.08
CA VAL A 234 -24.57 -12.67 -1.19
C VAL A 234 -23.41 -12.98 -0.27
N ILE A 235 -23.66 -13.00 1.03
CA ILE A 235 -22.67 -13.40 2.04
C ILE A 235 -22.52 -14.92 2.02
N ILE A 236 -21.27 -15.39 2.09
CA ILE A 236 -20.90 -16.81 2.16
C ILE A 236 -20.12 -17.05 3.45
N GLU A 237 -20.73 -17.82 4.35
CA GLU A 237 -20.06 -18.40 5.51
C GLU A 237 -19.32 -19.66 5.09
N GLU A 238 -18.00 -19.56 4.93
CA GLU A 238 -17.14 -20.64 4.44
C GLU A 238 -15.87 -20.78 5.29
N ASN A 239 -15.32 -21.99 5.31
CA ASN A 239 -14.20 -22.37 6.17
C ASN A 239 -12.84 -22.02 5.58
N PHE A 240 -12.71 -21.94 4.26
CA PHE A 240 -11.43 -21.78 3.58
C PHE A 240 -10.79 -20.42 3.88
N SER A 241 -11.53 -19.32 3.76
CA SER A 241 -10.99 -17.99 4.11
C SER A 241 -10.64 -17.87 5.58
N GLN A 242 -11.42 -18.49 6.47
CA GLN A 242 -11.15 -18.46 7.91
C GLN A 242 -9.86 -19.20 8.25
N LEU A 243 -9.61 -20.33 7.60
CA LEU A 243 -8.35 -21.07 7.73
C LEU A 243 -7.16 -20.26 7.22
N LEU A 244 -7.31 -19.57 6.07
CA LEU A 244 -6.24 -18.70 5.57
C LEU A 244 -6.01 -17.49 6.46
N LEU A 245 -7.07 -16.86 6.98
CA LEU A 245 -6.97 -15.79 7.97
C LEU A 245 -6.14 -16.26 9.15
N LEU A 246 -6.49 -17.41 9.76
CA LEU A 246 -5.71 -17.98 10.85
C LEU A 246 -4.26 -18.27 10.45
N GLU A 247 -4.01 -18.85 9.27
CA GLU A 247 -2.65 -19.15 8.81
C GLU A 247 -1.81 -17.87 8.68
N ILE A 248 -2.39 -16.80 8.15
CA ILE A 248 -1.69 -15.56 7.88
C ILE A 248 -1.50 -14.75 9.16
N THR A 249 -2.53 -14.61 9.99
CA THR A 249 -2.50 -13.74 11.18
C THR A 249 -1.96 -14.43 12.42
N GLN A 250 -2.06 -15.76 12.49
CA GLN A 250 -1.82 -16.56 13.70
C GLN A 250 -2.71 -16.13 14.89
N ASP A 251 -3.87 -15.56 14.58
CA ASP A 251 -4.79 -15.00 15.57
C ASP A 251 -6.17 -15.69 15.48
N GLU A 252 -6.47 -16.51 16.49
CA GLU A 252 -7.75 -17.22 16.63
C GLU A 252 -8.92 -16.30 17.01
N ASP A 253 -8.66 -15.07 17.47
CA ASP A 253 -9.72 -14.12 17.79
C ASP A 253 -10.26 -13.44 16.51
N LEU A 254 -9.47 -13.38 15.44
CA LEU A 254 -9.89 -12.84 14.15
C LEU A 254 -10.69 -13.83 13.32
N ALA A 255 -10.26 -15.09 13.26
CA ALA A 255 -10.89 -16.11 12.45
C ALA A 255 -11.91 -16.93 13.25
N ASP A 256 -13.09 -17.14 12.68
CA ASP A 256 -14.04 -18.08 13.27
C ASP A 256 -13.67 -19.49 12.82
N ILE A 257 -13.12 -20.34 13.70
CA ILE A 257 -12.54 -21.63 13.29
C ILE A 257 -13.42 -22.81 13.74
N VAL A 258 -13.87 -23.60 12.77
CA VAL A 258 -14.61 -24.85 13.03
C VAL A 258 -13.65 -26.04 12.98
N ARG A 259 -13.48 -26.72 14.10
CA ARG A 259 -12.61 -27.90 14.22
C ARG A 259 -13.41 -29.19 14.02
N LEU A 260 -13.47 -29.66 12.78
CA LEU A 260 -14.12 -30.93 12.43
C LEU A 260 -13.18 -32.13 12.66
N PRO A 261 -13.71 -33.33 12.96
CA PRO A 261 -12.90 -34.47 13.36
C PRO A 261 -12.09 -35.10 12.22
N ARG A 262 -12.48 -34.88 10.95
CA ARG A 262 -11.82 -35.50 9.79
C ARG A 262 -11.85 -34.60 8.54
N LEU A 263 -12.97 -34.56 7.82
CA LEU A 263 -13.09 -33.83 6.55
C LEU A 263 -13.66 -32.43 6.78
N THR A 264 -13.23 -31.47 5.96
CA THR A 264 -13.71 -30.09 6.01
C THR A 264 -14.38 -29.71 4.69
N ASN A 265 -15.51 -29.02 4.79
CA ASN A 265 -16.26 -28.50 3.64
C ASN A 265 -15.90 -27.04 3.42
N PHE A 266 -15.89 -26.57 2.18
CA PHE A 266 -15.86 -25.15 1.87
C PHE A 266 -16.98 -24.39 2.61
N PHE A 267 -18.24 -24.77 2.41
CA PHE A 267 -19.39 -24.10 3.03
C PHE A 267 -19.63 -24.54 4.48
N ARG A 268 -20.21 -23.64 5.26
CA ARG A 268 -20.86 -23.98 6.52
C ARG A 268 -22.34 -24.25 6.30
N GLY A 269 -22.76 -25.47 6.60
CA GLY A 269 -24.15 -25.89 6.37
C GLY A 269 -24.42 -26.16 4.89
N HIS A 270 -25.39 -25.43 4.32
CA HIS A 270 -25.85 -25.67 2.95
C HIS A 270 -25.00 -24.92 1.92
N GLY A 271 -24.85 -25.51 0.73
CA GLY A 271 -24.21 -24.83 -0.39
C GLY A 271 -24.97 -23.57 -0.80
N VAL A 272 -24.25 -22.45 -0.94
CA VAL A 272 -24.80 -21.15 -1.36
C VAL A 272 -24.55 -20.94 -2.84
N LEU A 273 -25.60 -20.59 -3.60
CA LEU A 273 -25.55 -20.45 -5.07
C LEU A 273 -25.02 -21.71 -5.80
N THR A 274 -25.27 -22.87 -5.20
CA THR A 274 -24.87 -24.20 -5.71
C THR A 274 -25.84 -25.26 -5.16
N THR A 275 -25.49 -26.54 -5.31
CA THR A 275 -26.27 -27.66 -4.74
C THR A 275 -26.33 -27.55 -3.21
N ALA A 276 -27.54 -27.63 -2.63
CA ALA A 276 -27.75 -27.51 -1.19
C ALA A 276 -26.94 -28.53 -0.37
N ALA A 277 -26.85 -29.78 -0.86
CA ALA A 277 -25.91 -30.78 -0.37
C ALA A 277 -24.57 -30.63 -1.14
N PHE A 278 -23.65 -29.87 -0.56
CA PHE A 278 -22.31 -29.67 -1.10
C PHE A 278 -21.33 -30.64 -0.42
N PRO A 279 -20.54 -31.43 -1.15
CA PRO A 279 -19.64 -32.41 -0.55
C PRO A 279 -18.43 -31.73 0.11
N HIS A 280 -17.77 -32.44 1.03
CA HIS A 280 -16.43 -32.06 1.46
C HIS A 280 -15.48 -32.02 0.25
N ASP A 281 -14.54 -31.09 0.28
CA ASP A 281 -13.59 -30.88 -0.78
C ASP A 281 -12.15 -31.08 -0.28
N LEU A 282 -11.30 -31.51 -1.22
CA LEU A 282 -9.89 -31.78 -0.97
C LEU A 282 -9.12 -30.49 -0.68
N ASP A 283 -9.59 -29.36 -1.22
CA ASP A 283 -8.92 -28.07 -1.08
C ASP A 283 -8.96 -27.59 0.38
N THR A 284 -10.15 -27.37 0.91
CA THR A 284 -10.40 -26.94 2.28
C THR A 284 -9.90 -27.96 3.28
N THR A 285 -10.06 -29.26 3.01
CA THR A 285 -9.53 -30.31 3.89
C THR A 285 -7.99 -30.27 3.95
N SER A 286 -7.31 -30.05 2.83
CA SER A 286 -5.84 -29.99 2.81
C SER A 286 -5.31 -28.74 3.52
N ILE A 287 -5.97 -27.59 3.35
CA ILE A 287 -5.66 -26.39 4.14
C ILE A 287 -5.88 -26.68 5.63
N ALA A 288 -7.02 -27.24 6.02
CA ALA A 288 -7.30 -27.55 7.42
C ALA A 288 -6.23 -28.47 8.04
N CYS A 289 -5.79 -29.50 7.31
CA CYS A 289 -4.77 -30.45 7.78
C CYS A 289 -3.36 -29.83 7.91
N THR A 290 -3.08 -28.74 7.19
CA THR A 290 -1.79 -28.04 7.23
C THR A 290 -1.78 -26.83 8.18
N VAL A 291 -2.94 -26.26 8.47
CA VAL A 291 -3.09 -25.08 9.34
C VAL A 291 -3.47 -25.48 10.77
N LEU A 292 -4.39 -26.43 10.95
CA LEU A 292 -4.88 -26.81 12.28
C LEU A 292 -4.03 -27.93 12.89
N ASP A 293 -3.79 -27.82 14.19
CA ASP A 293 -2.95 -28.73 14.98
C ASP A 293 -3.72 -29.91 15.59
N HIS A 294 -5.05 -29.90 15.56
CA HIS A 294 -5.88 -30.93 16.20
C HIS A 294 -5.94 -32.26 15.43
N PHE A 295 -5.49 -32.29 14.17
CA PHE A 295 -5.47 -33.52 13.38
C PHE A 295 -4.26 -34.40 13.74
N GLY A 296 -4.51 -35.51 14.43
CA GLY A 296 -3.48 -36.51 14.73
C GLY A 296 -2.95 -37.25 13.47
N PRO A 297 -1.77 -37.88 13.54
CA PRO A 297 -1.13 -38.55 12.40
C PRO A 297 -2.03 -39.59 11.71
N GLN A 298 -2.72 -40.43 12.49
CA GLN A 298 -3.62 -41.45 11.95
C GLN A 298 -4.76 -40.85 11.11
N VAL A 299 -5.36 -39.75 11.58
CA VAL A 299 -6.44 -39.08 10.85
C VAL A 299 -5.91 -38.50 9.53
N LYS A 300 -4.72 -37.91 9.56
CA LYS A 300 -4.06 -37.39 8.35
C LYS A 300 -3.79 -38.52 7.35
N ASP A 301 -3.29 -39.66 7.80
CA ASP A 301 -3.06 -40.83 6.96
C ASP A 301 -4.35 -41.39 6.36
N ASP A 302 -5.42 -41.48 7.15
CA ASP A 302 -6.73 -41.92 6.68
C ASP A 302 -7.31 -40.98 5.62
N ILE A 303 -7.08 -39.67 5.75
CA ILE A 303 -7.50 -38.68 4.73
C ILE A 303 -6.66 -38.82 3.46
N MET A 304 -5.33 -38.90 3.57
CA MET A 304 -4.44 -39.06 2.41
C MET A 304 -4.74 -40.36 1.64
N ASN A 305 -5.02 -41.46 2.35
CA ASN A 305 -5.42 -42.72 1.73
C ASN A 305 -6.74 -42.60 0.94
N GLU A 306 -7.72 -41.86 1.48
CA GLU A 306 -8.97 -41.61 0.77
C GLU A 306 -8.75 -40.73 -0.47
N ILE A 307 -7.93 -39.68 -0.37
CA ILE A 307 -7.53 -38.82 -1.50
C ILE A 307 -6.91 -39.64 -2.64
N LEU A 308 -6.02 -40.59 -2.33
CA LEU A 308 -5.40 -41.46 -3.33
C LEU A 308 -6.42 -42.32 -4.10
N SER A 309 -7.55 -42.66 -3.47
CA SER A 309 -8.65 -43.42 -4.09
C SER A 309 -9.56 -42.59 -5.00
N LEU A 310 -9.37 -41.26 -5.00
CA LEU A 310 -10.13 -40.27 -5.75
C LEU A 310 -9.37 -39.74 -6.97
N ARG A 311 -8.23 -40.32 -7.33
CA ARG A 311 -7.51 -39.97 -8.57
C ARG A 311 -8.34 -40.35 -9.80
N ASN A 312 -8.24 -39.55 -10.86
CA ASN A 312 -8.80 -39.87 -12.16
C ASN A 312 -7.90 -40.89 -12.93
N GLU A 313 -8.26 -41.20 -14.17
CA GLU A 313 -7.51 -42.14 -15.03
C GLU A 313 -6.08 -41.67 -15.35
N ASP A 314 -5.84 -40.35 -15.32
CA ASP A 314 -4.52 -39.74 -15.52
C ASP A 314 -3.69 -39.66 -14.22
N GLY A 315 -4.20 -40.18 -13.10
CA GLY A 315 -3.53 -40.09 -11.80
C GLY A 315 -3.66 -38.73 -11.10
N LEU A 316 -4.50 -37.81 -11.62
CA LEU A 316 -4.72 -36.49 -11.04
C LEU A 316 -5.75 -36.55 -9.91
N VAL A 317 -5.47 -35.85 -8.82
CA VAL A 317 -6.45 -35.67 -7.73
C VAL A 317 -7.63 -34.80 -8.18
N GLN A 318 -8.82 -35.18 -7.73
CA GLN A 318 -10.07 -34.47 -8.03
C GLN A 318 -10.45 -33.53 -6.88
N THR A 319 -11.40 -32.63 -7.10
CA THR A 319 -11.70 -31.55 -6.14
C THR A 319 -12.52 -32.01 -4.93
N TYR A 320 -13.37 -33.03 -5.09
CA TYR A 320 -14.37 -33.40 -4.08
C TYR A 320 -14.16 -34.81 -3.55
N PHE A 321 -14.54 -35.04 -2.29
CA PHE A 321 -14.78 -36.37 -1.71
C PHE A 321 -16.11 -36.96 -2.25
N ASP A 322 -16.32 -36.85 -3.57
CA ASP A 322 -17.51 -37.30 -4.30
C ASP A 322 -17.10 -37.65 -5.74
N LYS A 323 -17.04 -38.96 -6.03
CA LYS A 323 -16.64 -39.49 -7.34
C LYS A 323 -17.62 -39.11 -8.47
N THR A 324 -18.83 -38.65 -8.14
CA THR A 324 -19.81 -38.21 -9.15
C THR A 324 -19.55 -36.79 -9.65
N ARG A 325 -18.60 -36.06 -9.06
CA ARG A 325 -18.22 -34.69 -9.43
C ARG A 325 -16.77 -34.62 -9.93
N PRO A 326 -16.48 -35.08 -11.16
CA PRO A 326 -15.10 -35.22 -11.62
C PRO A 326 -14.49 -33.89 -12.08
N ARG A 327 -14.07 -33.07 -11.12
CA ARG A 327 -13.47 -31.74 -11.37
C ARG A 327 -12.02 -31.74 -10.92
N VAL A 328 -11.15 -31.19 -11.75
CA VAL A 328 -9.73 -31.00 -11.46
C VAL A 328 -9.44 -29.50 -11.54
N ASP A 329 -8.66 -28.99 -10.60
CA ASP A 329 -8.21 -27.61 -10.55
C ASP A 329 -6.75 -27.58 -10.06
N PRO A 330 -5.84 -26.85 -10.72
CA PRO A 330 -4.43 -26.89 -10.38
C PRO A 330 -4.10 -26.25 -9.03
N VAL A 331 -4.89 -25.30 -8.51
CA VAL A 331 -4.68 -24.76 -7.16
C VAL A 331 -5.06 -25.80 -6.11
N VAL A 332 -6.18 -26.51 -6.32
CA VAL A 332 -6.59 -27.62 -5.45
C VAL A 332 -5.50 -28.70 -5.42
N CYS A 333 -4.96 -29.06 -6.59
CA CYS A 333 -3.84 -29.99 -6.69
C CYS A 333 -2.61 -29.51 -5.90
N VAL A 334 -2.27 -28.22 -5.98
CA VAL A 334 -1.15 -27.65 -5.20
C VAL A 334 -1.40 -27.74 -3.69
N ASN A 335 -2.62 -27.48 -3.21
CA ASN A 335 -2.95 -27.59 -1.79
C ASN A 335 -2.92 -29.03 -1.30
N VAL A 336 -3.40 -29.99 -2.09
CA VAL A 336 -3.28 -31.42 -1.80
C VAL A 336 -1.81 -31.86 -1.77
N LEU A 337 -1.01 -31.45 -2.77
CA LEU A 337 0.43 -31.73 -2.77
C LEU A 337 1.10 -31.14 -1.54
N THR A 338 0.74 -29.92 -1.13
CA THR A 338 1.29 -29.29 0.09
C THR A 338 1.01 -30.15 1.32
N PHE A 339 -0.21 -30.67 1.45
CA PHE A 339 -0.57 -31.60 2.52
C PHE A 339 0.23 -32.90 2.48
N PHE A 340 0.36 -33.55 1.32
CA PHE A 340 1.12 -34.80 1.19
C PHE A 340 2.62 -34.61 1.48
N TYR A 341 3.22 -33.55 0.92
CA TYR A 341 4.63 -33.24 1.11
C TYR A 341 4.95 -32.86 2.57
N ALA A 342 4.07 -32.11 3.23
CA ALA A 342 4.20 -31.79 4.66
C ALA A 342 4.20 -33.03 5.58
N ASN A 343 3.69 -34.16 5.09
CA ASN A 343 3.63 -35.43 5.82
C ASN A 343 4.55 -36.52 5.22
N GLY A 344 5.49 -36.14 4.35
CA GLY A 344 6.49 -37.07 3.79
C GLY A 344 5.94 -38.07 2.75
N ARG A 345 4.73 -37.85 2.25
CA ARG A 345 4.00 -38.74 1.33
C ARG A 345 3.89 -38.19 -0.10
N GLY A 346 4.60 -37.11 -0.40
CA GLY A 346 4.53 -36.40 -1.69
C GLY A 346 4.82 -37.26 -2.93
N SER A 347 5.61 -38.33 -2.82
CA SER A 347 5.92 -39.23 -3.94
C SER A 347 4.72 -40.05 -4.44
N GLU A 348 3.66 -40.18 -3.64
CA GLU A 348 2.44 -40.93 -4.02
C GLU A 348 1.55 -40.17 -5.03
N LEU A 349 1.87 -38.90 -5.31
CA LEU A 349 1.15 -38.01 -6.22
C LEU A 349 2.07 -37.46 -7.34
N THR A 350 2.90 -38.32 -7.92
CA THR A 350 3.89 -37.92 -8.93
C THR A 350 3.23 -37.32 -10.18
N GLU A 351 2.18 -37.94 -10.70
CA GLU A 351 1.45 -37.47 -11.90
C GLU A 351 0.79 -36.10 -11.65
N THR A 352 0.24 -35.90 -10.45
CA THR A 352 -0.33 -34.60 -10.05
C THR A 352 0.76 -33.52 -9.95
N LEU A 353 1.93 -33.85 -9.40
CA LEU A 353 3.07 -32.93 -9.32
C LEU A 353 3.59 -32.56 -10.71
N ASP A 354 3.69 -33.54 -11.61
CA ASP A 354 4.12 -33.34 -12.99
C ASP A 354 3.17 -32.39 -13.72
N TRP A 355 1.86 -32.59 -13.56
CA TRP A 355 0.87 -31.68 -14.13
C TRP A 355 0.94 -30.26 -13.56
N VAL A 356 1.13 -30.10 -12.24
CA VAL A 356 1.35 -28.79 -11.61
C VAL A 356 2.60 -28.10 -12.16
N TYR A 357 3.67 -28.86 -12.41
CA TYR A 357 4.86 -28.34 -13.08
C TYR A 357 4.55 -27.85 -14.50
N ASP A 358 3.79 -28.62 -15.28
CA ASP A 358 3.40 -28.23 -16.64
C ASP A 358 2.49 -27.00 -16.67
N VAL A 359 1.60 -26.86 -15.68
CA VAL A 359 0.77 -25.65 -15.51
C VAL A 359 1.66 -24.42 -15.32
N LEU A 360 2.70 -24.52 -14.48
CA LEU A 360 3.68 -23.45 -14.29
C LEU A 360 4.51 -23.19 -15.55
N ALA A 361 5.01 -24.26 -16.19
CA ALA A 361 5.88 -24.19 -17.36
C ALA A 361 5.19 -23.52 -18.56
N ASN A 362 3.90 -23.77 -18.72
CA ASN A 362 3.10 -23.31 -19.86
C ASN A 362 2.23 -22.09 -19.54
N ARG A 363 2.36 -21.49 -18.35
CA ARG A 363 1.55 -20.32 -17.91
C ARG A 363 0.03 -20.61 -17.93
N ALA A 364 -0.37 -21.86 -17.76
CA ALA A 364 -1.77 -22.25 -17.87
C ALA A 364 -2.65 -21.64 -16.75
N TYR A 365 -2.04 -21.11 -15.69
CA TYR A 365 -2.70 -20.43 -14.59
C TYR A 365 -2.99 -18.94 -14.83
N GLU A 366 -2.42 -18.31 -15.86
CA GLU A 366 -2.39 -16.84 -16.00
C GLU A 366 -3.77 -16.17 -15.96
N GLY A 367 -4.79 -16.81 -16.55
CA GLY A 367 -6.17 -16.33 -16.57
C GLY A 367 -7.02 -16.69 -15.35
N GLY A 368 -6.40 -17.25 -14.30
CA GLY A 368 -7.09 -17.95 -13.22
C GLY A 368 -7.32 -19.43 -13.55
N THR A 369 -8.09 -20.09 -12.70
CA THR A 369 -8.40 -21.53 -12.81
C THR A 369 -9.90 -21.76 -12.72
N LEU A 370 -10.34 -23.02 -12.61
CA LEU A 370 -11.77 -23.33 -12.53
C LEU A 370 -12.42 -22.68 -11.31
N TYR A 371 -11.72 -22.69 -10.16
CA TYR A 371 -12.23 -22.18 -8.90
C TYR A 371 -11.56 -20.90 -8.40
N TYR A 372 -10.42 -20.50 -8.97
CA TYR A 372 -9.69 -19.30 -8.54
C TYR A 372 -9.72 -18.20 -9.62
N HIS A 373 -10.05 -16.98 -9.21
CA HIS A 373 -10.24 -15.87 -10.13
C HIS A 373 -8.93 -15.39 -10.76
N SER A 374 -7.88 -15.24 -9.96
CA SER A 374 -6.57 -14.73 -10.39
C SER A 374 -5.53 -15.84 -10.49
N GLY A 375 -4.68 -15.79 -11.51
CA GLY A 375 -3.51 -16.65 -11.64
C GLY A 375 -2.48 -16.48 -10.52
N ASP A 376 -2.50 -15.33 -9.83
CA ASP A 376 -1.60 -15.08 -8.70
C ASP A 376 -1.92 -16.01 -7.50
N ALA A 377 -3.15 -16.55 -7.42
CA ALA A 377 -3.50 -17.56 -6.43
C ALA A 377 -2.68 -18.85 -6.62
N PHE A 378 -2.53 -19.32 -7.86
CA PHE A 378 -1.70 -20.48 -8.17
C PHE A 378 -0.24 -20.26 -7.74
N LEU A 379 0.33 -19.09 -8.05
CA LEU A 379 1.70 -18.77 -7.64
C LEU A 379 1.84 -18.68 -6.11
N TYR A 380 0.87 -18.09 -5.42
CA TYR A 380 0.87 -18.02 -3.96
C TYR A 380 0.80 -19.40 -3.31
N PHE A 381 -0.15 -20.25 -3.72
CA PHE A 381 -0.26 -21.60 -3.16
C PHE A 381 0.95 -22.47 -3.53
N LEU A 382 1.54 -22.27 -4.71
CA LEU A 382 2.77 -22.96 -5.07
C LEU A 382 3.94 -22.53 -4.17
N SER A 383 3.98 -21.27 -3.72
CA SER A 383 4.95 -20.83 -2.70
C SER A 383 4.82 -21.64 -1.40
N ARG A 384 3.58 -21.96 -0.98
CA ARG A 384 3.30 -22.78 0.21
C ARG A 384 3.83 -24.22 0.03
N LEU A 385 3.62 -24.82 -1.15
CA LEU A 385 4.18 -26.13 -1.48
C LEU A 385 5.71 -26.15 -1.43
N LEU A 386 6.36 -25.17 -2.08
CA LEU A 386 7.82 -25.08 -2.11
C LEU A 386 8.43 -24.83 -0.72
N HIS A 387 7.72 -24.09 0.12
CA HIS A 387 8.12 -23.91 1.51
C HIS A 387 7.95 -25.21 2.34
N ALA A 388 6.86 -25.95 2.12
CA ALA A 388 6.58 -27.20 2.83
C ALA A 388 7.57 -28.33 2.47
N SER A 389 8.19 -28.29 1.29
CA SER A 389 9.17 -29.31 0.87
C SER A 389 10.38 -28.75 0.11
N PRO A 390 11.54 -28.65 0.78
CA PRO A 390 12.81 -28.31 0.14
C PRO A 390 13.24 -29.32 -0.94
N SER A 391 12.70 -30.53 -0.98
CA SER A 391 13.03 -31.52 -2.01
C SER A 391 12.58 -31.08 -3.41
N LEU A 392 11.60 -30.17 -3.49
CA LEU A 392 11.06 -29.65 -4.75
C LEU A 392 11.85 -28.46 -5.29
N THR A 393 12.74 -27.88 -4.48
CA THR A 393 13.49 -26.66 -4.80
C THR A 393 14.24 -26.78 -6.13
N ASN A 394 14.99 -27.86 -6.35
CA ASN A 394 15.77 -28.04 -7.58
C ASN A 394 14.90 -28.12 -8.84
N ARG A 395 13.69 -28.68 -8.71
CA ARG A 395 12.78 -28.87 -9.83
C ARG A 395 12.06 -27.56 -10.20
N PHE A 396 11.58 -26.81 -9.22
CA PHE A 396 10.67 -25.68 -9.47
C PHE A 396 11.35 -24.30 -9.43
N SER A 397 12.37 -24.08 -8.61
CA SER A 397 12.78 -22.72 -8.19
C SER A 397 13.13 -21.79 -9.34
N ALA A 398 13.92 -22.24 -10.32
CA ALA A 398 14.34 -21.40 -11.44
C ALA A 398 13.13 -20.97 -12.29
N LEU A 399 12.28 -21.94 -12.64
CA LEU A 399 11.07 -21.69 -13.42
C LEU A 399 10.07 -20.84 -12.66
N TYR A 400 9.87 -21.11 -11.37
CA TYR A 400 8.96 -20.39 -10.50
C TYR A 400 9.38 -18.91 -10.33
N ALA A 401 10.66 -18.66 -10.07
CA ALA A 401 11.19 -17.29 -10.01
C ALA A 401 10.98 -16.54 -11.33
N GLN A 402 11.26 -17.20 -12.47
CA GLN A 402 11.00 -16.62 -13.79
C GLN A 402 9.51 -16.25 -13.96
N ARG A 403 8.61 -17.16 -13.59
CA ARG A 403 7.16 -16.95 -13.69
C ARG A 403 6.63 -15.84 -12.79
N ILE A 404 7.21 -15.64 -11.62
CA ILE A 404 6.87 -14.51 -10.74
C ILE A 404 7.30 -13.18 -11.38
N VAL A 405 8.54 -13.08 -11.85
CA VAL A 405 9.08 -11.84 -12.46
C VAL A 405 8.29 -11.44 -13.70
N GLU A 406 7.84 -12.40 -14.50
CA GLU A 406 6.97 -12.15 -15.66
C GLU A 406 5.63 -11.47 -15.29
N ARG A 407 5.20 -11.58 -14.03
CA ARG A 407 3.94 -10.98 -13.55
C ARG A 407 4.12 -9.65 -12.83
N TYR A 408 5.33 -9.19 -12.56
CA TYR A 408 5.54 -7.89 -11.89
C TYR A 408 4.82 -6.78 -12.63
N GLY A 409 3.99 -6.01 -11.92
CA GLY A 409 3.22 -4.92 -12.51
C GLY A 409 2.00 -5.35 -13.33
N ALA A 410 1.69 -6.65 -13.46
CA ALA A 410 0.48 -7.10 -14.12
C ALA A 410 -0.78 -6.54 -13.42
N SER A 411 -1.88 -6.41 -14.14
CA SER A 411 -3.16 -5.97 -13.57
C SER A 411 -3.60 -6.93 -12.45
N GLY A 412 -4.33 -6.40 -11.47
CA GLY A 412 -4.76 -7.16 -10.31
C GLY A 412 -5.41 -6.25 -9.27
N ASP A 413 -6.31 -6.82 -8.49
CA ASP A 413 -6.85 -6.20 -7.28
C ASP A 413 -5.83 -6.32 -6.11
N PRO A 414 -6.09 -5.74 -4.93
CA PRO A 414 -5.12 -5.79 -3.83
C PRO A 414 -4.76 -7.22 -3.38
N LEU A 415 -5.67 -8.19 -3.52
CA LEU A 415 -5.41 -9.58 -3.16
C LEU A 415 -4.41 -10.22 -4.13
N ALA A 416 -4.62 -10.01 -5.43
CA ALA A 416 -3.69 -10.46 -6.47
C ALA A 416 -2.29 -9.88 -6.27
N LEU A 417 -2.19 -8.58 -5.99
CA LEU A 417 -0.91 -7.90 -5.70
C LEU A 417 -0.23 -8.48 -4.45
N ALA A 418 -0.98 -8.65 -3.35
CA ALA A 418 -0.46 -9.22 -2.12
C ALA A 418 0.05 -10.66 -2.32
N MET A 419 -0.71 -11.51 -3.02
CA MET A 419 -0.31 -12.88 -3.36
C MET A 419 0.99 -12.92 -4.17
N ARG A 420 1.14 -12.00 -5.14
CA ARG A 420 2.32 -11.91 -6.00
C ARG A 420 3.57 -11.44 -5.23
N ILE A 421 3.42 -10.45 -4.35
CA ILE A 421 4.50 -9.98 -3.46
C ILE A 421 4.93 -11.10 -2.49
N LEU A 422 3.98 -11.84 -1.92
CA LEU A 422 4.26 -12.97 -1.03
C LEU A 422 5.00 -14.11 -1.76
N ALA A 423 4.57 -14.43 -2.99
CA ALA A 423 5.23 -15.39 -3.86
C ALA A 423 6.68 -14.97 -4.18
N ALA A 424 6.89 -13.69 -4.53
CA ALA A 424 8.22 -13.13 -4.76
C ALA A 424 9.11 -13.20 -3.51
N ALA A 425 8.56 -12.83 -2.35
CA ALA A 425 9.29 -12.83 -1.09
C ALA A 425 9.72 -14.23 -0.65
N CYS A 426 8.94 -15.27 -0.97
CA CYS A 426 9.33 -16.67 -0.73
C CYS A 426 10.63 -17.05 -1.47
N MET A 427 10.96 -16.35 -2.56
CA MET A 427 12.18 -16.54 -3.34
C MET A 427 13.27 -15.52 -3.01
N GLY A 428 13.07 -14.67 -1.99
CA GLY A 428 13.99 -13.58 -1.66
C GLY A 428 13.97 -12.42 -2.67
N MET A 429 12.93 -12.33 -3.52
CA MET A 429 12.83 -11.31 -4.56
C MET A 429 11.94 -10.15 -4.11
N ARG A 430 12.28 -8.93 -4.54
CA ARG A 430 11.52 -7.71 -4.26
C ARG A 430 10.72 -7.25 -5.48
N ASP A 431 9.40 -7.30 -5.39
CA ASP A 431 8.49 -6.68 -6.37
C ASP A 431 8.15 -5.24 -5.93
N LEU A 432 9.04 -4.29 -6.28
CA LEU A 432 8.85 -2.88 -5.91
C LEU A 432 7.59 -2.29 -6.55
N GLN A 433 7.27 -2.70 -7.77
CA GLN A 433 6.17 -2.13 -8.54
C GLN A 433 4.82 -2.46 -7.89
N ASP A 434 4.58 -3.73 -7.57
CA ASP A 434 3.33 -4.12 -6.92
C ASP A 434 3.30 -3.74 -5.45
N TYR A 435 4.45 -3.66 -4.77
CA TYR A 435 4.55 -3.11 -3.41
C TYR A 435 4.03 -1.66 -3.34
N GLU A 436 4.52 -0.77 -4.20
CA GLU A 436 4.09 0.63 -4.22
C GLU A 436 2.60 0.74 -4.58
N ARG A 437 2.13 -0.03 -5.56
CA ARG A 437 0.70 -0.09 -5.93
C ARG A 437 -0.17 -0.59 -4.80
N LEU A 438 0.25 -1.63 -4.09
CA LEU A 438 -0.49 -2.18 -2.97
C LEU A 438 -0.66 -1.11 -1.87
N LEU A 439 0.41 -0.41 -1.50
CA LEU A 439 0.33 0.66 -0.50
C LEU A 439 -0.64 1.78 -0.89
N MET A 440 -0.67 2.15 -2.18
CA MET A 440 -1.58 3.18 -2.70
C MET A 440 -3.06 2.77 -2.66
N LEU A 441 -3.35 1.46 -2.58
CA LEU A 441 -4.71 0.92 -2.52
C LEU A 441 -5.27 0.86 -1.09
N GLN A 442 -4.48 1.15 -0.05
CA GLN A 442 -4.98 1.14 1.33
C GLN A 442 -6.04 2.24 1.54
N GLN A 443 -7.17 1.87 2.14
CA GLN A 443 -8.28 2.75 2.42
C GLN A 443 -8.06 3.63 3.66
N GLU A 444 -8.97 4.58 3.87
CA GLU A 444 -8.90 5.48 5.02
C GLU A 444 -9.05 4.74 6.35
N ASP A 445 -9.93 3.74 6.38
CA ASP A 445 -10.20 2.92 7.56
C ASP A 445 -9.06 1.94 7.91
N GLY A 446 -8.03 1.85 7.07
CA GLY A 446 -6.86 0.98 7.23
C GLY A 446 -6.93 -0.34 6.46
N SER A 447 -8.09 -0.69 5.92
CA SER A 447 -8.28 -1.92 5.13
C SER A 447 -7.75 -1.79 3.71
N TRP A 448 -7.72 -2.91 2.99
CA TRP A 448 -7.67 -2.88 1.53
C TRP A 448 -9.04 -3.18 0.93
N PRO A 449 -9.35 -2.68 -0.29
CA PRO A 449 -10.54 -3.08 -1.03
C PRO A 449 -10.66 -4.59 -1.13
N LEU A 450 -11.90 -5.07 -1.15
CA LEU A 450 -12.22 -6.48 -1.37
C LEU A 450 -11.51 -6.99 -2.64
N GLY A 451 -10.73 -8.06 -2.49
CA GLY A 451 -10.14 -8.78 -3.61
C GLY A 451 -10.96 -10.03 -3.96
N TRP A 452 -11.08 -10.29 -5.25
CA TRP A 452 -11.81 -11.43 -5.79
C TRP A 452 -10.94 -12.66 -5.76
N PHE A 453 -11.35 -13.65 -4.97
CA PHE A 453 -10.54 -14.83 -4.75
C PHE A 453 -11.03 -16.02 -5.57
N TYR A 454 -12.31 -16.37 -5.40
CA TYR A 454 -12.90 -17.54 -6.04
C TYR A 454 -13.76 -17.16 -7.24
N ARG A 455 -13.94 -18.13 -8.13
CA ARG A 455 -14.90 -18.10 -9.23
C ARG A 455 -15.73 -19.37 -9.17
N ASN A 456 -17.04 -19.25 -9.18
CA ASN A 456 -17.90 -20.42 -9.32
C ASN A 456 -17.71 -21.03 -10.73
N GLY A 457 -17.21 -22.26 -10.80
CA GLY A 457 -16.86 -22.90 -12.07
C GLY A 457 -18.03 -23.13 -13.05
N SER A 458 -19.29 -23.00 -12.61
CA SER A 458 -20.47 -23.16 -13.49
C SER A 458 -21.11 -21.83 -13.87
N THR A 459 -21.21 -20.87 -12.93
CA THR A 459 -21.91 -19.60 -13.17
C THR A 459 -20.97 -18.43 -13.46
N GLY A 460 -19.68 -18.56 -13.13
CA GLY A 460 -18.70 -17.47 -13.22
C GLY A 460 -18.80 -16.42 -12.11
N ILE A 461 -19.77 -16.54 -11.19
CA ILE A 461 -19.96 -15.64 -10.04
C ILE A 461 -18.66 -15.57 -9.24
N LEU A 462 -18.20 -14.34 -8.98
CA LEU A 462 -16.99 -14.10 -8.19
C LEU A 462 -17.33 -14.07 -6.70
N THR A 463 -16.39 -14.52 -5.89
CA THR A 463 -16.46 -14.44 -4.42
C THR A 463 -15.15 -13.86 -3.90
N GLY A 464 -15.25 -12.79 -3.13
CA GLY A 464 -14.09 -12.11 -2.55
C GLY A 464 -14.20 -12.00 -1.04
N ASN A 465 -13.08 -11.66 -0.39
CA ASN A 465 -13.01 -11.55 1.06
C ASN A 465 -12.08 -10.41 1.47
N GLN A 466 -12.64 -9.33 2.01
CA GLN A 466 -11.88 -8.15 2.41
C GLN A 466 -10.94 -8.42 3.59
N GLY A 467 -11.32 -9.32 4.50
CA GLY A 467 -10.49 -9.72 5.63
C GLY A 467 -9.22 -10.41 5.17
N VAL A 468 -9.34 -11.44 4.33
CA VAL A 468 -8.20 -12.15 3.73
C VAL A 468 -7.34 -11.17 2.93
N THR A 469 -7.95 -10.32 2.10
CA THR A 469 -7.21 -9.31 1.33
C THR A 469 -6.39 -8.40 2.23
N THR A 470 -6.99 -7.90 3.32
CA THR A 470 -6.31 -7.02 4.28
C THR A 470 -5.20 -7.75 5.03
N ALA A 471 -5.44 -8.96 5.53
CA ALA A 471 -4.43 -9.77 6.21
C ALA A 471 -3.25 -10.14 5.28
N MET A 472 -3.53 -10.53 4.04
CA MET A 472 -2.49 -10.82 3.04
C MET A 472 -1.71 -9.56 2.67
N ALA A 473 -2.36 -8.40 2.54
CA ALA A 473 -1.68 -7.15 2.26
C ALA A 473 -0.71 -6.77 3.39
N VAL A 474 -1.12 -6.93 4.66
CA VAL A 474 -0.23 -6.76 5.82
C VAL A 474 0.96 -7.71 5.73
N ALA A 475 0.71 -9.00 5.51
CA ALA A 475 1.77 -10.00 5.38
C ALA A 475 2.74 -9.67 4.23
N ALA A 476 2.23 -9.22 3.08
CA ALA A 476 3.01 -8.80 1.92
C ALA A 476 3.90 -7.59 2.24
N VAL A 477 3.34 -6.57 2.90
CA VAL A 477 4.09 -5.37 3.30
C VAL A 477 5.20 -5.72 4.29
N CYS A 478 4.90 -6.53 5.32
CA CYS A 478 5.89 -7.00 6.29
C CYS A 478 7.01 -7.80 5.63
N ARG A 479 6.64 -8.75 4.75
CA ARG A 479 7.60 -9.57 3.99
C ARG A 479 8.51 -8.72 3.12
N TYR A 480 7.94 -7.82 2.33
CA TYR A 480 8.71 -6.94 1.46
C TYR A 480 9.72 -6.09 2.24
N ARG A 481 9.31 -5.54 3.39
CA ARG A 481 10.16 -4.71 4.26
C ARG A 481 11.23 -5.52 5.02
N GLY A 482 11.03 -6.82 5.19
CA GLY A 482 11.97 -7.72 5.89
C GLY A 482 13.04 -8.33 4.98
N LEU A 483 12.83 -8.34 3.67
CA LEU A 483 13.88 -8.58 2.67
C LEU A 483 14.85 -7.40 2.66
#